data_AF-A0A318SBE9-F1
#
_entry.id   AF-A0A318SBE9-F1
#
_cell.length_a   1.000
_cell.length_b   1.000
_cell.length_c   1.000
_cell.angle_alpha   90.00
_cell.angle_beta   90.00
_cell.angle_gamma   90.00
#
_symmetry.space_group_name_H-M   'P 1'
#
loop_
_entity.id
_entity.type
_entity.pdbx_description
1 polymer ?
#
loop_
_entity_poly.entity_id
_entity_poly.type
_entity_poly.pdbx_seq_one_letter_code
_entity_poly.pdbx_strand_id
1 'polypeptide(L)' 'MSTRFLVCTTDANPCPLDQQAWLSAVDALNWADMGLTPDLILKTYGWGFGAVFAMYMLGVACSAVLGSIRKA' A
#
# COMPACT_ATOMS: atom_id res chain seq x y z
N MET A 1 -1.80 -4.30 -20.61
CA MET A 1 -1.07 -5.47 -21.17
C MET A 1 -1.16 -6.56 -20.12
N SER A 2 -1.97 -7.60 -20.34
CA SER A 2 -2.23 -8.63 -19.32
C SER A 2 -1.17 -9.72 -19.41
N THR A 3 -0.20 -9.73 -18.49
CA THR A 3 0.75 -10.83 -18.33
C THR A 3 0.05 -12.02 -17.65
N ARG A 4 0.17 -13.21 -18.24
CA ARG A 4 -0.35 -14.48 -17.70
C ARG A 4 0.80 -15.45 -17.53
N PHE A 5 0.80 -16.20 -16.44
CA PHE A 5 1.83 -17.20 -16.16
C PHE A 5 1.19 -18.51 -15.69
N LEU A 6 1.83 -19.61 -16.04
CA LEU A 6 1.42 -20.96 -15.64
C LEU A 6 1.88 -21.19 -14.20
N VAL A 7 0.93 -21.49 -13.33
CA VAL A 7 1.19 -21.82 -11.92
C VAL A 7 0.58 -23.18 -11.64
N CYS A 8 1.22 -23.92 -10.74
CA CYS A 8 0.72 -25.20 -10.26
C CYS A 8 -0.10 -24.98 -9.01
N THR A 9 -1.29 -25.56 -8.97
CA THR A 9 -2.19 -25.47 -7.82
C THR A 9 -1.77 -26.39 -6.67
N THR A 10 -0.77 -27.25 -6.90
CA THR A 10 -0.21 -28.19 -5.93
C THR A 10 1.31 -28.09 -5.88
N ASP A 11 1.87 -28.31 -4.70
CA ASP A 11 3.32 -28.32 -4.46
C ASP A 11 3.89 -29.69 -4.89
N ALA A 12 3.90 -29.92 -6.20
CA ALA A 12 4.39 -31.15 -6.81
C ALA A 12 5.35 -30.80 -7.96
N ASN A 13 6.53 -31.46 -7.98
CA ASN A 13 7.54 -31.29 -9.01
C ASN A 13 7.95 -32.65 -9.58
N PRO A 14 7.69 -32.96 -10.87
CA PRO A 14 7.09 -32.11 -11.89
C PRO A 14 5.58 -31.93 -11.71
N CYS A 15 5.07 -30.77 -12.12
CA CYS A 15 3.66 -30.43 -12.02
C CYS A 15 2.81 -31.21 -13.03
N PRO A 16 1.80 -31.96 -12.58
CA PRO A 16 0.98 -32.80 -13.45
C PRO A 16 0.08 -31.95 -14.36
N LEU A 17 -0.11 -32.39 -15.62
CA LEU A 17 -0.73 -31.56 -16.68
C LEU A 17 -2.17 -31.14 -16.38
N ASP A 18 -2.89 -31.91 -15.57
CA ASP A 18 -4.26 -31.64 -15.13
C ASP A 18 -4.36 -30.54 -14.06
N GLN A 19 -3.23 -30.16 -13.44
CA GLN A 19 -3.17 -29.20 -12.33
C GLN A 19 -2.46 -27.90 -12.69
N GLN A 20 -2.28 -27.66 -14.00
CA GLN A 20 -1.73 -26.43 -14.54
C GLN A 20 -2.85 -25.39 -14.73
N ALA A 21 -2.78 -24.30 -13.99
CA ALA A 21 -3.72 -23.19 -14.11
C ALA A 21 -3.03 -21.94 -14.67
N TRP A 22 -3.73 -21.25 -15.57
CA TRP A 22 -3.30 -19.94 -16.07
C TRP A 22 -3.75 -18.86 -15.09
N LEU A 23 -2.82 -18.33 -14.29
CA LEU A 23 -3.10 -17.17 -13.45
C LEU A 23 -2.78 -15.88 -14.20
N SER A 24 -3.65 -14.87 -14.06
CA SER A 24 -3.30 -13.50 -14.43
C SER A 24 -2.47 -12.86 -13.32
N ALA A 25 -1.60 -11.92 -13.67
CA ALA A 25 -0.87 -11.14 -12.68
C ALA A 25 -1.77 -10.40 -11.69
N VAL A 26 -3.02 -10.10 -12.09
CA VAL A 26 -4.02 -9.45 -11.22
C VAL A 26 -4.57 -10.43 -10.19
N ASP A 27 -4.75 -11.70 -10.57
CA ASP A 27 -5.24 -12.76 -9.66
C ASP A 27 -4.16 -13.28 -8.71
N ALA A 28 -2.89 -13.22 -9.14
CA ALA A 28 -1.75 -13.56 -8.28
C ALA A 28 -1.47 -12.48 -7.21
N LEU A 29 -1.89 -11.24 -7.47
CA LEU A 29 -2.00 -10.18 -6.47
C LEU A 29 -3.30 -10.34 -5.70
N ASN A 30 -3.51 -11.51 -5.10
CA ASN A 30 -4.63 -11.74 -4.21
C ASN A 30 -4.34 -10.97 -2.90
N TRP A 31 -4.79 -9.72 -2.83
CA TRP A 31 -4.56 -8.81 -1.70
C TRP A 31 -4.94 -9.44 -0.35
N ALA A 32 -5.93 -10.35 -0.36
CA ALA A 32 -6.34 -11.14 0.79
C ALA A 32 -5.25 -12.09 1.30
N ASP A 33 -4.55 -12.79 0.40
CA ASP A 33 -3.46 -13.73 0.76
C ASP A 33 -2.20 -12.99 1.25
N MET A 34 -2.03 -11.74 0.82
CA MET A 34 -0.95 -10.85 1.28
C MET A 34 -1.27 -10.15 2.61
N GLY A 35 -2.42 -10.42 3.22
CA GLY A 35 -2.87 -9.78 4.46
C GLY A 35 -3.20 -8.29 4.31
N LEU A 36 -3.28 -7.79 3.08
CA LEU A 36 -3.62 -6.40 2.76
C LEU A 36 -5.14 -6.24 2.82
N THR A 37 -5.65 -6.10 4.04
CA THR A 37 -7.06 -5.78 4.27
C THR A 37 -7.35 -4.31 3.94
N PRO A 38 -8.57 -3.97 3.49
CA PRO A 38 -8.96 -2.58 3.21
C PRO A 38 -8.75 -1.63 4.41
N ASP A 39 -8.93 -2.16 5.63
CA ASP A 39 -8.71 -1.42 6.88
C ASP A 39 -7.24 -1.00 7.06
N LEU A 40 -6.30 -1.91 6.78
CA LEU A 40 -4.86 -1.62 6.83
C LEU A 40 -4.44 -0.56 5.81
N ILE A 41 -5.05 -0.58 4.62
CA ILE A 41 -4.78 0.41 3.57
C ILE A 41 -5.28 1.79 3.99
N LEU A 42 -6.49 1.88 4.53
CA LEU A 42 -7.06 3.14 5.04
C LEU A 42 -6.23 3.69 6.20
N LYS A 43 -5.82 2.82 7.12
CA LYS A 43 -5.01 3.21 8.29
C LYS A 43 -3.64 3.74 7.88
N THR A 44 -2.94 3.06 6.97
CA THR A 44 -1.62 3.50 6.49
C THR A 44 -1.71 4.80 5.69
N TYR A 45 -2.74 4.96 4.86
CA TYR A 45 -3.00 6.21 4.14
C TYR A 45 -3.28 7.38 5.09
N GLY A 46 -4.16 7.17 6.09
CA GLY A 46 -4.50 8.18 7.10
C GLY A 46 -3.29 8.60 7.94
N TRP A 47 -2.42 7.64 8.28
CA TRP A 47 -1.18 7.93 9.02
C TRP A 47 -0.20 8.76 8.19
N GLY A 48 -0.02 8.41 6.91
CA GLY A 48 0.82 9.15 5.97
C GLY A 48 0.35 10.59 5.78
N PHE A 49 -0.95 10.78 5.50
CA PHE A 49 -1.53 12.11 5.36
C PHE A 49 -1.44 12.92 6.67
N GLY A 50 -1.77 12.28 7.80
CA GLY A 50 -1.73 12.92 9.12
C GLY A 50 -0.33 13.43 9.50
N ALA A 51 0.72 12.67 9.20
CA ALA A 51 2.10 13.09 9.46
C ALA A 51 2.51 14.33 8.65
N VAL A 52 2.18 14.35 7.36
CA VAL A 52 2.47 15.51 6.49
C VAL A 52 1.70 16.75 6.94
N PHE A 53 0.41 16.58 7.27
CA PHE A 53 -0.42 17.67 7.76
C PHE A 53 0.07 18.23 9.09
N ALA A 54 0.52 17.37 10.02
CA ALA A 54 1.09 17.80 11.29
C ALA A 54 2.38 18.62 11.10
N MET A 55 3.28 18.18 10.22
CA MET A 55 4.49 18.93 9.86
C MET A 55 4.16 20.29 9.22
N TYR A 56 3.15 20.34 8.34
CA TYR A 56 2.68 21.60 7.77
C TYR A 56 2.16 22.56 8.84
N MET A 57 1.32 22.08 9.76
CA MET A 57 0.80 22.88 10.87
C MET A 57 1.90 23.38 11.82
N LEU A 58 2.94 22.57 12.06
CA LEU A 58 4.11 23.01 12.81
C LEU A 58 4.84 24.17 12.12
N GLY A 59 5.00 24.12 10.80
CA GLY A 59 5.56 25.21 10.01
C GLY A 59 4.73 26.49 10.13
N VAL A 60 3.39 26.37 10.04
CA VAL A 60 2.46 27.50 10.24
C VAL A 60 2.61 28.08 11.63
N ALA A 61 2.61 27.26 12.68
CA ALA A 61 2.77 27.69 14.06
C ALA A 61 4.10 28.43 14.28
N CYS A 62 5.22 27.89 13.79
CA CYS A 62 6.52 28.55 13.86
C CYS A 62 6.53 29.91 13.17
N SER A 63 5.91 30.02 11.99
CA SER A 63 5.83 31.29 11.26
C SER A 63 4.97 32.32 12.01
N ALA A 64 3.88 31.90 12.65
CA ALA A 64 3.02 32.77 13.44
C ALA A 64 3.74 33.32 14.68
N VAL A 65 4.50 32.46 15.39
CA VAL A 65 5.31 32.87 16.55
C VAL A 65 6.44 33.82 16.16
N LEU A 66 7.17 33.53 15.07
CA LEU A 66 8.21 34.43 14.60
C LEU A 66 7.63 35.77 14.10
N GLY A 67 6.44 35.74 13.51
CA GLY A 67 5.72 36.93 13.08
C GLY A 67 5.22 37.80 14.23
N SER A 68 4.82 37.21 15.36
CA SER A 68 4.42 37.97 16.54
C SER A 68 5.62 38.61 17.25
N ILE A 69 6.75 37.91 17.33
CA ILE A 69 8.01 38.46 17.89
C ILE A 69 8.51 39.66 17.08
N ARG A 70 8.38 39.63 15.74
CA ARG A 70 8.79 40.75 14.87
C ARG A 70 7.84 41.95 14.89
N LYS A 71 6.61 41.77 15.39
CA LYS A 71 5.60 42.83 15.52
C LYS A 71 5.58 43.49 16.90
N ALA A 72 6.13 42.82 17.92
CA ALA A 72 6.39 43.40 19.24
C ALA A 72 7.68 44.23 19.22
#